data_AF-A0A7K3PTB5-F1
#
_entry.id   AF-A0A7K3PTB5-F1
#
_cell.length_a   1.000
_cell.length_b   1.000
_cell.length_c   1.000
_cell.angle_alpha   90.00
_cell.angle_beta   90.00
_cell.angle_gamma   90.00
#
_symmetry.space_group_name_H-M   'P 1'
#
loop_
_entity.id
_entity.type
_entity.pdbx_description
1 polymer ?
#
loop_
_entity_poly.entity_id
_entity_poly.type
_entity_poly.pdbx_seq_one_letter_code
_entity_poly.pdbx_strand_id
1 'polypeptide(L)'
;MADEQDEWLDRETAELLLRGESLEGLESTGPATRDRAGRLVAALGALSAHPVPDDGELPGEAAALAAFRKVRAERADASAAASAAL
;
A
#
# COMPACT_ATOMS: atom_id res chain seq x y z
N MET A 1 33.06 -20.50 -2.28
CA MET A 1 32.91 -19.68 -1.07
C MET A 1 31.55 -19.03 -1.17
N ALA A 2 30.52 -19.59 -0.55
CA ALA A 2 29.15 -19.13 -0.71
C ALA A 2 28.48 -19.09 0.67
N ASP A 3 28.00 -17.92 1.08
CA ASP A 3 26.84 -17.58 1.92
C ASP A 3 26.35 -18.50 3.06
N GLU A 4 27.20 -19.36 3.63
CA GLU A 4 26.87 -20.10 4.86
C GLU A 4 26.68 -19.16 6.08
N GLN A 5 27.01 -17.87 5.95
CA GLN A 5 26.86 -16.86 7.00
C GLN A 5 25.47 -16.17 6.99
N ASP A 6 24.60 -16.48 6.03
CA ASP A 6 23.29 -15.85 5.84
C ASP A 6 22.08 -16.77 6.09
N GLU A 7 22.27 -17.91 6.77
CA GLU A 7 21.16 -18.80 7.17
C GLU A 7 20.19 -18.19 8.19
N TRP A 8 20.49 -16.99 8.73
CA TRP A 8 19.63 -16.31 9.71
C TRP A 8 18.30 -15.83 9.11
N LEU A 9 18.22 -15.64 7.79
CA LEU A 9 17.02 -15.19 7.09
C LEU A 9 16.52 -16.30 6.16
N ASP A 10 16.05 -17.38 6.77
CA ASP A 10 15.32 -18.41 6.04
C ASP A 10 14.01 -17.85 5.46
N ARG A 11 13.41 -18.62 4.56
CA ARG A 11 12.18 -18.22 3.86
C ARG A 11 11.04 -17.93 4.84
N GLU A 12 10.87 -18.74 5.88
CA GLU A 12 9.79 -18.59 6.86
C GLU A 12 9.94 -17.29 7.64
N THR A 13 11.15 -17.04 8.14
CA THR A 13 11.55 -15.81 8.84
C THR A 13 11.35 -14.58 7.97
N ALA A 14 11.71 -14.66 6.68
CA ALA A 14 11.49 -13.58 5.72
C ALA A 14 10.00 -13.31 5.48
N GLU A 15 9.18 -14.34 5.33
CA GLU A 15 7.74 -14.19 5.13
C GLU A 15 7.06 -13.56 6.36
N LEU A 16 7.42 -13.97 7.58
CA LEU A 16 6.91 -13.36 8.82
C LEU A 16 7.29 -11.88 8.93
N LEU A 17 8.56 -11.55 8.63
CA LEU A 17 9.05 -10.17 8.61
C LEU A 17 8.29 -9.29 7.62
N LEU A 18 8.05 -9.79 6.40
CA LEU A 18 7.34 -9.05 5.35
C LEU A 18 5.85 -8.85 5.66
N ARG A 19 5.24 -9.76 6.42
CA ARG A 19 3.86 -9.61 6.92
C ARG A 19 3.76 -8.73 8.16
N GLY A 20 4.88 -8.39 8.80
CA GLY A 20 4.90 -7.68 10.07
C GLY A 20 4.48 -8.55 11.27
N GLU A 21 4.56 -9.87 11.12
CA GLU A 21 4.24 -10.82 12.19
C GLU A 21 5.42 -10.94 13.16
N SER A 22 5.12 -11.28 14.42
CA SER A 22 6.14 -11.41 15.46
C SER A 22 7.00 -12.65 15.22
N LEU A 23 8.32 -12.48 15.33
CA LEU A 23 9.28 -13.58 15.36
C LEU A 23 9.36 -14.26 16.75
N GLU A 24 8.58 -13.81 17.75
CA GLU A 24 8.46 -14.48 19.06
C GLU A 24 7.69 -15.79 18.91
N GLY A 25 8.40 -16.89 18.65
CA GLY A 25 7.80 -18.21 18.49
C GLY A 25 8.62 -19.14 17.60
N LEU A 26 9.50 -18.61 16.77
CA LEU A 26 10.45 -19.41 15.99
C LEU A 26 11.59 -19.89 16.89
N GLU A 27 11.59 -21.17 17.25
CA GLU A 27 12.67 -21.82 17.99
C GLU A 27 14.04 -21.71 17.27
N SER A 28 14.02 -21.55 15.94
CA SER A 28 15.19 -21.30 15.09
C SER A 28 15.79 -19.90 15.26
N THR A 29 15.03 -18.93 15.79
CA THR A 29 15.45 -17.53 15.87
C THR A 29 16.18 -17.23 17.18
N GLY A 30 17.51 -17.29 17.15
CA GLY A 30 18.35 -16.82 18.26
C GLY A 30 18.25 -15.30 18.51
N PRO A 31 18.72 -14.81 19.67
CA PRO A 31 18.65 -13.39 20.03
C PRO A 31 19.40 -12.47 19.03
N ALA A 32 20.50 -12.96 18.43
CA ALA A 32 21.23 -12.22 17.40
C ALA A 32 20.44 -12.07 16.10
N THR A 33 19.66 -13.09 15.71
CA THR A 33 18.76 -13.07 14.55
C THR A 33 17.66 -12.05 14.77
N ARG A 34 17.08 -11.99 15.97
CA ARG A 34 16.04 -11.03 16.35
C ARG A 34 16.54 -9.57 16.29
N ASP A 35 17.73 -9.30 16.81
CA ASP A 35 18.35 -7.97 16.72
C ASP A 35 18.60 -7.55 15.25
N ARG A 36 19.11 -8.48 14.43
CA ARG A 36 19.36 -8.23 13.01
C ARG A 36 18.06 -8.00 12.24
N ALA A 37 17.02 -8.77 12.51
CA ALA A 37 15.67 -8.58 11.95
C ALA A 37 15.10 -7.21 12.33
N GLY A 38 15.22 -6.79 13.60
CA GLY A 38 14.79 -5.47 14.05
C GLY A 38 15.49 -4.33 13.31
N ARG A 39 16.80 -4.44 13.08
CA ARG A 39 17.56 -3.47 12.28
C ARG A 39 17.11 -3.44 10.81
N LEU A 40 16.81 -4.59 10.23
CA LEU A 40 16.27 -4.67 8.86
C LEU A 40 14.90 -3.99 8.76
N VAL A 41 14.00 -4.26 9.70
CA VAL A 41 12.67 -3.60 9.75
C VAL A 41 12.81 -2.09 9.88
N ALA A 42 13.70 -1.61 10.76
CA ALA A 42 13.96 -0.18 10.91
C ALA A 42 14.51 0.45 9.61
N ALA A 43 15.43 -0.21 8.94
CA ALA A 43 16.00 0.25 7.67
C ALA A 43 14.95 0.27 6.54
N LEU A 44 14.12 -0.78 6.44
CA LEU A 44 13.01 -0.84 5.48
C LEU A 44 11.98 0.25 5.77
N GLY A 45 11.65 0.50 7.04
CA GLY A 45 10.77 1.59 7.45
C GLY A 45 11.33 2.97 7.08
N ALA A 46 12.65 3.16 7.19
CA ALA A 46 13.31 4.40 6.78
C ALA A 46 13.38 4.58 5.25
N LEU A 47 13.50 3.48 4.50
CA LEU A 47 13.49 3.50 3.02
C LEU A 47 12.09 3.62 2.44
N SER A 48 11.10 3.11 3.15
CA SER A 48 9.70 3.22 2.76
C SER A 48 9.34 4.69 2.80
N ALA A 49 9.00 5.26 1.63
CA ALA A 49 8.45 6.59 1.58
C ALA A 49 7.25 6.63 2.54
N HIS A 50 7.21 7.65 3.41
CA HIS A 50 6.04 7.87 4.23
C HIS A 50 4.83 7.87 3.29
N PRO A 51 3.77 7.08 3.55
CA PRO A 51 2.57 7.19 2.75
C PRO A 51 2.20 8.67 2.77
N VAL A 52 2.22 9.30 1.59
CA VAL A 52 1.74 10.66 1.44
C VAL A 52 0.34 10.63 2.05
N PRO A 53 0.03 11.47 3.05
CA PRO A 53 -1.31 11.49 3.60
C PRO A 53 -2.28 11.67 2.42
N ASP A 54 -3.13 10.66 2.22
CA ASP A 54 -4.07 10.54 1.09
C ASP A 54 -5.27 11.50 1.26
N ASP A 55 -5.09 12.56 2.04
CA ASP A 55 -6.16 13.42 2.56
C ASP A 55 -6.26 14.77 1.82
N GLY A 56 -5.39 15.03 0.85
CA GLY A 56 -5.46 16.23 0.02
C GLY A 56 -6.07 15.94 -1.34
N GLU A 57 -7.22 16.57 -1.66
CA GLU A 57 -7.76 16.60 -3.03
C GLU A 57 -6.63 16.88 -4.02
N LEU A 58 -6.53 16.07 -5.08
CA LEU A 58 -5.51 16.28 -6.09
C LEU A 58 -5.75 17.65 -6.77
N PRO A 59 -4.69 18.38 -7.16
CA PRO A 59 -4.85 19.64 -7.89
C PRO A 59 -5.75 19.46 -9.12
N GLY A 60 -6.94 20.07 -9.09
CA GLY A 60 -7.92 20.00 -10.18
C GLY A 60 -8.97 18.89 -10.08
N GLU A 61 -8.97 18.08 -9.03
CA GLU A 61 -9.96 17.01 -8.80
C GLU A 61 -11.41 17.55 -8.80
N ALA A 62 -11.68 18.59 -8.02
CA ALA A 62 -12.99 19.23 -7.97
C ALA A 62 -13.46 19.73 -9.36
N ALA A 63 -12.54 20.23 -10.19
CA ALA A 63 -12.84 20.68 -11.54
C ALA A 63 -13.18 19.50 -12.48
N ALA A 64 -12.45 18.39 -12.38
CA ALA A 64 -12.75 17.16 -13.12
C ALA A 64 -14.12 16.58 -12.72
N LEU A 65 -14.42 16.54 -11.42
CA LEU A 65 -15.72 16.09 -10.91
C LEU A 65 -16.86 17.00 -11.36
N ALA A 66 -16.66 18.32 -11.35
CA ALA A 66 -17.65 19.28 -11.85
C ALA A 66 -17.94 19.08 -13.34
N ALA A 67 -16.89 18.90 -14.16
CA ALA A 67 -17.04 18.63 -15.59
C ALA A 67 -17.82 17.33 -15.85
N PHE A 68 -17.49 16.26 -15.13
CA PHE A 68 -18.19 14.99 -15.25
C PHE A 68 -19.67 15.10 -14.85
N ARG A 69 -19.96 15.76 -13.72
CA ARG A 69 -21.35 15.97 -13.25
C ARG A 69 -22.15 16.78 -14.25
N LYS A 70 -21.56 17.82 -14.84
CA LYS A 70 -22.21 18.64 -15.89
C LYS A 70 -22.61 17.78 -17.09
N VAL A 71 -21.67 17.01 -17.67
CA VAL A 71 -21.95 16.15 -18.82
C VAL A 71 -23.01 15.09 -18.49
N ARG A 72 -23.00 14.56 -17.26
CA ARG A 72 -24.00 13.59 -16.82
C ARG A 72 -25.40 14.22 -16.70
N ALA A 73 -25.51 15.44 -16.18
CA ALA A 73 -26.78 16.16 -16.11
C ALA A 73 -27.32 16.45 -17.52
N GLU A 74 -26.49 16.97 -18.42
CA GLU A 74 -26.87 17.24 -19.81
C GLU A 74 -27.38 15.98 -20.54
N ARG A 75 -26.75 14.82 -20.31
CA ARG A 75 -27.23 13.54 -20.85
C ARG A 75 -28.56 13.10 -20.26
N ALA A 76 -28.77 13.32 -18.95
CA ALA A 76 -30.03 12.98 -18.30
C ALA A 76 -31.18 13.85 -18.82
N ASP A 77 -30.94 15.15 -18.99
CA ASP A 77 -31.90 16.10 -19.55
C ASP A 77 -32.25 15.74 -21.00
N ALA A 78 -31.25 15.41 -21.83
CA ALA A 78 -31.47 14.96 -23.20
C ALA A 78 -32.30 13.67 -23.27
N SER A 79 -32.05 12.72 -22.36
CA SER A 79 -32.83 11.48 -22.27
C SER A 79 -34.27 11.76 -21.86
N ALA A 80 -34.50 12.64 -20.88
CA ALA A 80 -35.84 13.01 -20.43
C ALA A 80 -36.65 13.72 -21.52
N ALA A 81 -36.02 14.62 -22.27
CA ALA A 81 -36.64 15.29 -23.41
C ALA A 81 -37.02 14.29 -24.52
N ALA A 82 -36.17 13.31 -24.80
CA ALA A 82 -36.47 12.26 -25.76
C ALA A 82 -37.64 11.37 -25.32
N SER A 83 -37.73 11.04 -24.02
CA SER A 83 -38.84 10.25 -23.48
C SER A 83 -40.18 11.00 -23.46
N ALA A 84 -40.18 12.32 -23.31
CA ALA A 84 -41.39 13.14 -23.32
C ALA A 84 -41.95 13.41 -24.74
N ALA A 85 -41.16 13.16 -25.77
CA ALA A 85 -41.54 13.32 -27.17
C ALA A 85 -42.13 12.05 -27.82
N LEU A 86 -42.21 10.94 -27.06
CA LEU A 86 -42.83 9.66 -27.42
C LEU A 86 -44.22 9.54 -26.79
#